data_AF-A0A2G5PQL0-F1
#
_entry.id   AF-A0A2G5PQL0-F1
#
_cell.length_a   1.000
_cell.length_b   1.000
_cell.length_c   1.000
_cell.angle_alpha   90.00
_cell.angle_beta   90.00
_cell.angle_gamma   90.00
#
_symmetry.space_group_name_H-M   'P 1'
#
loop_
_entity.id
_entity.type
_entity.pdbx_description
1 polymer ?
#
loop_
_entity_poly.entity_id
_entity_poly.type
_entity_poly.pdbx_seq_one_letter_code
_entity_poly.pdbx_strand_id
1 'polypeptide(L)'
;MAGQDYVPLYTGGNQVSCVAGANITAGQLVAITGGTLSGGGVTPTVSPTSAATSAAVGVAAQTVASGQPVSVYFGGVHLLAASGAISAGDPVVAAANGGVADLGSGTTYDQVVGHAWSAPAGGQVVVRLAEI
;
A
#
# COMPACT_ATOMS: atom_id res chain seq x y z
N MET A 1 -24.24 -16.48 -21.66
CA MET A 1 -24.03 -15.27 -20.84
C MET A 1 -22.52 -15.12 -20.67
N ALA A 2 -21.88 -14.29 -21.48
CA ALA A 2 -20.44 -14.03 -21.38
C ALA A 2 -20.25 -13.07 -20.20
N GLY A 3 -19.68 -13.60 -19.11
CA GLY A 3 -19.45 -12.86 -17.87
C GLY A 3 -18.40 -11.75 -18.07
N GLN A 4 -18.39 -10.81 -17.14
CA GLN A 4 -17.62 -9.58 -17.11
C GLN A 4 -16.11 -9.81 -16.94
N ASP A 5 -15.50 -10.71 -17.72
CA ASP A 5 -14.11 -11.15 -17.55
C ASP A 5 -13.07 -10.13 -18.06
N TYR A 6 -13.52 -9.07 -18.75
CA TYR A 6 -12.65 -8.08 -19.41
C TYR A 6 -12.83 -6.65 -18.86
N VAL A 7 -13.64 -6.46 -17.81
CA VAL A 7 -13.83 -5.15 -17.18
C VAL A 7 -12.88 -5.06 -15.97
N PRO A 8 -12.15 -3.94 -15.78
CA PRO A 8 -11.36 -3.75 -14.57
C PRO A 8 -12.24 -3.92 -13.34
N LEU A 9 -11.87 -4.85 -12.45
CA LEU A 9 -12.61 -5.11 -11.21
C LEU A 9 -12.67 -3.86 -10.30
N TYR A 10 -11.75 -2.92 -10.48
CA TYR A 10 -11.64 -1.68 -9.72
C TYR A 10 -11.13 -0.53 -10.63
N THR A 11 -11.81 0.61 -10.63
CA THR A 11 -11.47 1.82 -11.41
C THR A 11 -10.74 2.89 -10.58
N GLY A 12 -9.70 3.49 -11.16
CA GLY A 12 -8.75 4.45 -10.58
C GLY A 12 -9.28 5.30 -9.42
N GLY A 13 -8.70 5.06 -8.23
CA GLY A 13 -9.25 5.42 -6.92
C GLY A 13 -9.50 4.20 -6.01
N ASN A 14 -8.78 3.09 -6.26
CA ASN A 14 -9.11 1.74 -5.82
C ASN A 14 -9.03 1.54 -4.30
N GLN A 15 -10.11 1.90 -3.61
CA GLN A 15 -10.46 1.31 -2.32
C GLN A 15 -10.87 -0.13 -2.55
N VAL A 16 -10.12 -1.07 -1.99
CA VAL A 16 -10.45 -2.50 -2.02
C VAL A 16 -10.65 -2.97 -0.59
N SER A 17 -11.70 -3.76 -0.36
CA SER A 17 -11.90 -4.47 0.90
C SER A 17 -11.02 -5.72 0.90
N CYS A 18 -9.98 -5.71 1.74
CA CYS A 18 -9.02 -6.79 1.91
C CYS A 18 -9.25 -7.48 3.25
N VAL A 19 -8.65 -8.66 3.46
CA VAL A 19 -8.60 -9.33 4.78
C VAL A 19 -7.25 -9.05 5.43
N ALA A 20 -7.27 -8.63 6.69
CA ALA A 20 -6.06 -8.40 7.47
C ALA A 20 -5.35 -9.73 7.81
N GLY A 21 -4.15 -9.96 7.30
CA GLY A 21 -3.32 -11.11 7.65
C GLY A 21 -2.69 -10.98 9.05
N ALA A 22 -2.49 -9.74 9.52
CA ALA A 22 -1.99 -9.42 10.86
C ALA A 22 -2.75 -8.21 11.42
N ASN A 23 -2.40 -7.78 12.64
CA ASN A 23 -2.95 -6.55 13.19
C ASN A 23 -2.46 -5.37 12.35
N ILE A 24 -3.39 -4.59 11.81
CA ILE A 24 -3.13 -3.43 10.95
C ILE A 24 -3.64 -2.20 11.68
N THR A 25 -2.86 -1.13 11.68
CA THR A 25 -3.30 0.18 12.18
C THR A 25 -3.61 1.12 11.01
N ALA A 26 -4.54 2.03 11.22
CA ALA A 26 -4.90 3.04 10.22
C ALA A 26 -3.66 3.87 9.83
N GLY A 27 -3.49 4.12 8.54
CA GLY A 27 -2.36 4.87 7.98
C GLY A 27 -1.09 4.04 7.76
N GLN A 28 -1.11 2.72 7.96
CA GLN A 28 0.01 1.85 7.63
C GLN A 28 0.01 1.43 6.17
N LEU A 29 1.21 1.34 5.59
CA LEU A 29 1.45 0.58 4.38
C LEU A 29 1.24 -0.91 4.62
N VAL A 30 0.43 -1.49 3.76
CA VAL A 30 0.12 -2.91 3.74
C VAL A 30 0.42 -3.47 2.36
N ALA A 31 1.09 -4.61 2.31
CA ALA A 31 1.35 -5.35 1.08
C ALA A 31 0.35 -6.49 0.93
N ILE A 32 -0.02 -6.79 -0.32
CA ILE A 32 -0.78 -8.01 -0.62
C ILE A 32 0.14 -9.21 -0.40
N THR A 33 -0.19 -10.06 0.57
CA THR A 33 0.56 -11.29 0.89
C THR A 33 -0.11 -12.55 0.36
N GLY A 34 -1.33 -12.43 -0.19
CA GLY A 34 -2.06 -13.54 -0.79
C GLY A 34 -3.46 -13.11 -1.23
N GLY A 35 -4.26 -14.07 -1.68
CA GLY A 35 -5.65 -13.82 -2.01
C GLY A 35 -6.39 -15.12 -2.30
N THR A 36 -7.70 -15.10 -2.12
CA THR A 36 -8.58 -16.21 -2.48
C THR A 36 -9.55 -15.76 -3.57
N LEU A 37 -9.64 -16.55 -4.65
CA LEU A 37 -10.65 -16.41 -5.68
C LEU A 37 -11.83 -17.32 -5.32
N SER A 38 -13.01 -16.75 -5.10
CA SER A 38 -14.23 -17.52 -4.82
C SER A 38 -15.44 -16.85 -5.46
N GLY A 39 -16.23 -17.62 -6.22
CA GLY A 39 -17.51 -17.17 -6.77
C GLY A 39 -17.45 -15.97 -7.73
N GLY A 40 -16.33 -15.74 -8.42
CA GLY A 40 -16.14 -14.58 -9.31
C GLY A 40 -15.64 -13.31 -8.60
N GLY A 41 -15.33 -13.37 -7.30
CA GLY A 41 -14.68 -12.31 -6.54
C GLY A 41 -13.28 -12.71 -6.05
N VAL A 42 -12.38 -11.74 -5.95
CA VAL A 42 -11.05 -11.90 -5.35
C VAL A 42 -11.04 -11.21 -4.00
N THR A 43 -10.72 -11.94 -2.94
CA THR A 43 -10.48 -11.37 -1.61
C THR A 43 -8.98 -11.39 -1.32
N PRO A 44 -8.26 -10.27 -1.49
CA PRO A 44 -6.83 -10.19 -1.18
C PRO A 44 -6.60 -10.18 0.33
N THR A 45 -5.55 -10.87 0.76
CA THR A 45 -5.03 -10.81 2.13
C THR A 45 -3.88 -9.83 2.18
N VAL A 46 -3.93 -8.89 3.11
CA VAL A 46 -2.93 -7.82 3.26
C VAL A 46 -2.26 -7.88 4.63
N SER A 47 -0.96 -7.61 4.67
CA SER A 47 -0.19 -7.55 5.92
C SER A 47 0.67 -6.29 5.94
N PRO A 48 0.95 -5.72 7.13
CA PRO A 48 1.79 -4.53 7.24
C PRO A 48 3.19 -4.82 6.70
N THR A 49 3.76 -3.84 6.00
CA THR A 49 5.11 -3.98 5.43
C THR A 49 6.16 -3.98 6.53
N SER A 50 7.14 -4.88 6.42
CA SER A 50 8.29 -4.98 7.33
C SER A 50 9.60 -4.50 6.70
N ALA A 51 9.68 -4.48 5.36
CA ALA A 51 10.83 -4.06 4.57
C ALA A 51 10.40 -3.66 3.15
N ALA A 52 11.36 -3.17 2.36
CA ALA A 52 11.16 -2.89 0.95
C ALA A 52 10.67 -4.15 0.23
N THR A 53 9.62 -4.01 -0.57
CA THR A 53 8.95 -5.12 -1.24
C THR A 53 8.58 -4.72 -2.65
N SER A 54 8.66 -5.68 -3.57
CA SER A 54 8.14 -5.55 -4.94
C SER A 54 6.67 -5.92 -5.05
N ALA A 55 6.04 -6.33 -3.93
CA ALA A 55 4.61 -6.61 -3.90
C ALA A 55 3.79 -5.32 -4.01
N ALA A 56 2.60 -5.40 -4.61
CA ALA A 56 1.66 -4.29 -4.62
C ALA A 56 1.32 -3.87 -3.18
N VAL A 57 1.52 -2.59 -2.89
CA VAL A 57 1.24 -2.00 -1.58
C VAL A 57 0.09 -1.01 -1.66
N GLY A 58 -0.66 -0.92 -0.57
CA GLY A 58 -1.69 0.09 -0.38
C GLY A 58 -1.67 0.60 1.05
N VAL A 59 -2.56 1.54 1.35
CA VAL A 59 -2.65 2.18 2.66
C VAL A 59 -3.94 1.76 3.36
N ALA A 60 -3.81 1.24 4.57
CA ALA A 60 -4.95 0.84 5.37
C ALA A 60 -5.71 2.06 5.91
N ALA A 61 -7.01 2.12 5.63
CA ALA A 61 -7.87 3.22 6.08
C ALA A 61 -8.26 3.12 7.56
N GLN A 62 -8.19 1.91 8.13
CA GLN A 62 -8.79 1.57 9.43
C GLN A 62 -7.89 0.63 10.22
N THR A 63 -7.94 0.75 11.54
CA THR A 63 -7.28 -0.18 12.46
C THR A 63 -8.15 -1.41 12.64
N VAL A 64 -7.61 -2.58 12.32
CA VAL A 64 -8.32 -3.86 12.46
C VAL A 64 -7.39 -4.96 12.99
N ALA A 65 -7.98 -5.93 13.68
CA ALA A 65 -7.27 -7.13 14.08
C ALA A 65 -7.12 -8.12 12.90
N SER A 66 -6.18 -9.05 13.02
CA SER A 66 -6.04 -10.18 12.07
C SER A 66 -7.39 -10.89 11.83
N GLY A 67 -7.64 -11.26 10.57
CA GLY A 67 -8.85 -11.95 10.11
C GLY A 67 -10.06 -11.04 9.85
N GLN A 68 -9.97 -9.73 10.10
CA GLN A 68 -11.05 -8.78 9.86
C GLN A 68 -10.95 -8.11 8.49
N PRO A 69 -12.08 -7.66 7.91
CA PRO A 69 -12.08 -6.89 6.68
C PRO A 69 -11.50 -5.49 6.91
N VAL A 70 -10.64 -5.02 6.00
CA VAL A 70 -10.02 -3.70 6.02
C VAL A 70 -10.13 -3.04 4.66
N SER A 71 -10.49 -1.75 4.65
CA SER A 71 -10.42 -0.94 3.43
C SER A 71 -8.98 -0.49 3.18
N VAL A 72 -8.44 -0.83 2.00
CA VAL A 72 -7.10 -0.46 1.56
C VAL A 72 -7.18 0.40 0.31
N TYR A 73 -6.44 1.50 0.31
CA TYR A 73 -6.31 2.37 -0.86
C TYR A 73 -5.00 2.06 -1.59
N PHE A 74 -5.10 1.58 -2.83
CA PHE A 74 -3.94 1.27 -3.68
C PHE A 74 -3.51 2.44 -4.58
N GLY A 75 -4.16 3.59 -4.44
CA GLY A 75 -3.84 4.80 -5.21
C GLY A 75 -4.16 6.07 -4.44
N GLY A 76 -3.74 7.19 -4.99
CA GLY A 76 -3.92 8.51 -4.39
C GLY A 76 -2.75 8.97 -3.51
N VAL A 77 -3.00 10.06 -2.80
CA VAL A 77 -2.01 10.75 -1.96
C VAL A 77 -2.35 10.48 -0.50
N HIS A 78 -1.40 9.90 0.23
CA HIS A 78 -1.58 9.46 1.61
C HIS A 78 -0.52 10.05 2.51
N LEU A 79 -0.87 10.19 3.78
CA LEU A 79 0.04 10.63 4.83
C LEU A 79 0.56 9.40 5.57
N LEU A 80 1.86 9.14 5.43
CA LEU A 80 2.52 7.91 5.88
C LEU A 80 3.62 8.22 6.87
N ALA A 81 3.94 7.27 7.75
CA ALA A 81 5.05 7.41 8.68
C ALA A 81 6.39 7.39 7.92
N ALA A 82 7.18 8.44 8.08
CA ALA A 82 8.49 8.55 7.44
C ALA A 82 9.56 7.86 8.30
N SER A 83 10.36 7.02 7.66
CA SER A 83 11.52 6.36 8.24
C SER A 83 12.77 6.96 7.61
N GLY A 84 13.30 8.02 8.24
CA GLY A 84 14.49 8.73 7.78
C GLY A 84 14.18 10.05 7.08
N ALA A 85 15.20 10.62 6.45
CA ALA A 85 15.06 11.83 5.64
C ALA A 85 14.52 11.45 4.26
N ILE A 86 13.46 12.11 3.83
CA ILE A 86 12.84 11.93 2.51
C ILE A 86 12.67 13.34 1.93
N SER A 87 13.10 13.58 0.71
CA SER A 87 12.86 14.87 0.04
C SER A 87 11.62 14.80 -0.83
N ALA A 88 11.00 15.95 -1.09
CA ALA A 88 9.91 16.01 -2.05
C ALA A 88 10.43 15.62 -3.45
N GLY A 89 9.76 14.67 -4.10
CA GLY A 89 10.11 14.10 -5.39
C GLY A 89 10.84 12.75 -5.29
N ASP A 90 11.38 12.41 -4.12
CA ASP A 90 12.18 11.19 -3.97
C ASP A 90 11.31 9.93 -4.17
N PRO A 91 11.85 8.89 -4.82
CA PRO A 91 11.21 7.58 -4.89
C PRO A 91 11.21 6.95 -3.50
N VAL A 92 10.03 6.57 -3.01
CA VAL A 92 9.89 5.96 -1.70
C VAL A 92 9.67 4.45 -1.82
N VAL A 93 10.18 3.72 -0.82
CA VAL A 93 9.99 2.29 -0.65
C VAL A 93 9.27 2.00 0.66
N ALA A 94 8.65 0.82 0.74
CA ALA A 94 8.08 0.33 1.99
C ALA A 94 9.18 0.15 3.06
N ALA A 95 8.87 0.56 4.29
CA ALA A 95 9.72 0.39 5.46
C ALA A 95 9.04 -0.49 6.51
N ALA A 96 9.76 -0.74 7.61
CA ALA A 96 9.23 -1.47 8.75
C ALA A 96 8.00 -0.78 9.36
N ASN A 97 7.13 -1.57 9.98
CA ASN A 97 5.90 -1.13 10.66
C ASN A 97 4.91 -0.38 9.75
N GLY A 98 4.92 -0.65 8.43
CA GLY A 98 4.04 0.07 7.50
C GLY A 98 4.43 1.52 7.25
N GLY A 99 5.70 1.89 7.46
CA GLY A 99 6.23 3.21 7.10
C GLY A 99 6.74 3.27 5.68
N VAL A 100 7.24 4.45 5.28
CA VAL A 100 7.98 4.68 4.03
C VAL A 100 9.40 5.14 4.34
N ALA A 101 10.35 4.76 3.50
CA ALA A 101 11.72 5.26 3.52
C ALA A 101 12.12 5.73 2.11
N ASP A 102 13.15 6.57 2.04
CA ASP A 102 13.80 6.90 0.78
C ASP A 102 14.47 5.65 0.18
N LEU A 103 14.33 5.42 -1.13
CA LEU A 103 15.10 4.41 -1.85
C LEU A 103 16.60 4.75 -1.81
N GLY A 104 16.94 6.04 -1.74
CA GLY A 104 18.31 6.53 -1.77
C GLY A 104 19.00 6.21 -3.08
N SER A 105 20.25 5.72 -3.00
CA SER A 105 20.99 5.24 -4.18
C SER A 105 20.62 3.81 -4.59
N GLY A 106 19.52 3.25 -4.07
CA GLY A 106 19.04 1.93 -4.44
C GLY A 106 18.74 1.86 -5.94
N THR A 107 19.22 0.82 -6.61
CA THR A 107 18.96 0.60 -8.05
C THR A 107 17.74 -0.29 -8.29
N THR A 108 17.04 -0.68 -7.22
CA THR A 108 15.93 -1.64 -7.25
C THR A 108 14.60 -0.90 -7.40
N TYR A 109 14.40 -0.31 -8.58
CA TYR A 109 13.20 0.48 -8.87
C TYR A 109 11.90 -0.33 -8.82
N ASP A 110 11.97 -1.65 -8.92
CA ASP A 110 10.81 -2.56 -8.78
C ASP A 110 10.21 -2.56 -7.36
N GLN A 111 10.88 -1.94 -6.38
CA GLN A 111 10.41 -1.82 -4.99
C GLN A 111 9.83 -0.43 -4.69
N VAL A 112 9.82 0.47 -5.68
CA VAL A 112 9.29 1.82 -5.51
C VAL A 112 7.78 1.75 -5.41
N VAL A 113 7.26 2.20 -4.27
CA VAL A 113 5.83 2.19 -3.97
C VAL A 113 5.15 3.49 -4.38
N GLY A 114 5.94 4.54 -4.64
CA GLY A 114 5.44 5.85 -5.00
C GLY A 114 6.50 6.93 -4.92
N HIS A 115 6.06 8.18 -4.97
CA HIS A 115 6.91 9.35 -4.84
C HIS A 115 6.46 10.24 -3.68
N ALA A 116 7.42 10.75 -2.93
CA ALA A 116 7.15 11.74 -1.91
C ALA A 116 6.69 13.05 -2.55
N TRP A 117 5.61 13.63 -2.03
CA TRP A 117 5.11 14.94 -2.47
C TRP A 117 5.57 16.08 -1.56
N SER A 118 6.07 15.75 -0.38
CA SER A 118 6.60 16.69 0.61
C SER A 118 7.77 16.06 1.38
N ALA A 119 8.58 16.89 2.04
CA ALA A 119 9.53 16.40 3.05
C ALA A 119 8.80 16.02 4.36
N PRO A 120 9.35 15.10 5.18
CA PRO A 120 8.69 14.65 6.38
C PRO A 120 8.60 15.78 7.41
N ALA A 121 7.41 15.96 7.97
CA ALA A 121 7.13 16.88 9.07
C ALA A 121 6.44 16.09 10.19
N GLY A 122 6.95 16.21 11.43
CA GLY A 122 6.37 15.48 12.58
C GLY A 122 6.47 13.94 12.48
N GLY A 123 7.42 13.42 11.70
CA GLY A 123 7.57 11.99 11.45
C GLY A 123 6.60 11.43 10.39
N GLN A 124 5.90 12.30 9.66
CA GLN A 124 4.94 11.92 8.62
C GLN A 124 5.31 12.58 7.30
N VAL A 125 5.09 11.87 6.20
CA VAL A 125 5.36 12.33 4.83
C VAL A 125 4.15 12.09 3.95
N VAL A 126 3.87 13.06 3.07
CA VAL A 126 2.84 12.90 2.04
C VAL A 126 3.44 12.15 0.86
N VAL A 127 2.87 10.99 0.52
CA VAL A 127 3.32 10.13 -0.57
C VAL A 127 2.19 9.90 -1.55
N ARG A 128 2.49 10.07 -2.84
CA ARG A 128 1.63 9.60 -3.91
C ARG A 128 2.03 8.17 -4.25
N LEU A 129 1.11 7.22 -4.05
CA LEU A 129 1.32 5.83 -4.47
C LEU A 129 1.37 5.75 -6.00
N ALA A 130 2.28 4.93 -6.51
CA ALA A 130 2.31 4.60 -7.93
C ALA A 130 1.07 3.76 -8.27
N GLU A 131 0.32 4.18 -9.29
CA GLU A 131 -0.79 3.37 -9.81
C GLU A 131 -0.18 2.24 -10.65
N ILE A 132 -0.38 0.99 -10.23
CA ILE A 132 0.09 -0.21 -10.93
C ILE A 132 -0.95 -0.72 -11.93
#